data_AF-A0A660YEM6-F1
#
_entry.id   AF-A0A660YEM6-F1
#
_cell.length_a   1.000
_cell.length_b   1.000
_cell.length_c   1.000
_cell.angle_alpha   90.00
_cell.angle_beta   90.00
_cell.angle_gamma   90.00
#
_symmetry.space_group_name_H-M   'P 1'
#
loop_
_entity.id
_entity.type
_entity.pdbx_description
1 polymer ?
#
loop_
_entity_poly.entity_id
_entity_poly.type
_entity_poly.pdbx_seq_one_letter_code
_entity_poly.pdbx_strand_id
1 'polypeptide(L)'
;MCSVETDWAGRVISDSPRPVICIKPLVAGRILPPTELTFVYRSIEPVDTVCIGMLSPQEAREDIALARTILEGLEDRREMQYARSKQALAASE
;
A
#
# COMPACT_ATOMS: atom_id res chain seq x y z
N MET A 1 0.52 8.21 -19.80
CA MET A 1 -0.85 8.50 -19.31
C MET A 1 -1.73 7.37 -19.80
N CYS A 2 -2.69 6.89 -19.00
CA CYS A 2 -3.62 5.86 -19.46
C CYS A 2 -4.47 6.44 -20.60
N SER A 3 -4.74 5.65 -21.65
CA SER A 3 -5.48 6.12 -22.84
C SER A 3 -6.99 6.13 -22.65
N VAL A 4 -7.48 5.63 -21.52
CA VAL A 4 -8.90 5.46 -21.18
C VAL A 4 -9.14 5.91 -19.74
N GLU A 5 -10.40 6.14 -19.40
CA GLU A 5 -10.86 6.46 -18.06
C GLU A 5 -10.52 5.36 -17.04
N THR A 6 -10.44 5.73 -15.77
CA THR A 6 -9.98 4.84 -14.70
C THR A 6 -10.92 3.65 -14.46
N ASP A 7 -12.22 3.84 -14.63
CA ASP A 7 -13.23 2.79 -14.53
C ASP A 7 -13.07 1.73 -15.64
N TRP A 8 -12.77 2.17 -16.87
CA TRP A 8 -12.45 1.27 -17.98
C TRP A 8 -11.19 0.46 -17.73
N ALA A 9 -10.12 1.11 -17.27
CA ALA A 9 -8.88 0.42 -16.91
C ALA A 9 -9.10 -0.59 -15.77
N GLY A 10 -9.88 -0.20 -14.74
CA GLY A 10 -10.25 -1.07 -13.63
C GLY A 10 -10.98 -2.32 -14.08
N ARG A 11 -11.94 -2.18 -15.01
CA ARG A 11 -12.67 -3.32 -15.57
C ARG A 11 -11.79 -4.29 -16.34
N VAL A 12 -10.84 -3.79 -17.13
CA VAL A 12 -9.88 -4.64 -17.86
C VAL A 12 -9.00 -5.45 -16.89
N ILE A 13 -8.65 -4.86 -15.75
CA ILE A 13 -7.86 -5.52 -14.70
C ILE A 13 -8.72 -6.60 -14.02
N SER A 14 -9.93 -6.27 -13.57
CA SER A 14 -10.81 -7.22 -12.87
C SER A 14 -11.29 -8.38 -13.74
N ASP A 15 -11.52 -8.13 -15.03
CA ASP A 15 -11.99 -9.15 -15.98
C ASP A 15 -10.81 -9.97 -16.57
N SER A 16 -9.57 -9.72 -16.12
CA SER A 16 -8.38 -10.42 -16.62
C SER A 16 -8.43 -11.91 -16.25
N PRO A 17 -8.27 -12.84 -17.21
CA PRO A 17 -8.23 -14.28 -16.93
C PRO A 17 -6.89 -14.72 -16.31
N ARG A 18 -5.92 -13.81 -16.22
CA ARG A 18 -4.59 -14.07 -15.67
C ARG A 18 -4.34 -13.18 -14.45
N PRO A 19 -3.62 -13.68 -13.43
CA PRO A 19 -3.22 -12.87 -12.29
C PRO A 19 -2.47 -11.62 -12.75
N VAL A 20 -2.78 -10.50 -12.11
CA VAL A 20 -2.19 -9.20 -12.38
C VAL A 20 -1.12 -8.89 -11.33
N ILE A 21 -0.08 -8.18 -11.74
CA ILE A 21 0.94 -7.66 -10.84
C ILE A 21 0.83 -6.13 -10.80
N CYS A 22 0.40 -5.58 -9.66
CA CYS A 22 0.41 -4.14 -9.43
C CYS A 22 1.83 -3.67 -9.14
N ILE A 23 2.35 -2.79 -10.00
CA ILE A 23 3.71 -2.26 -9.87
C ILE A 23 3.72 -0.82 -9.38
N LYS A 24 4.75 -0.47 -8.60
CA LYS A 24 5.01 0.91 -8.12
C LYS A 24 3.81 1.57 -7.41
N PRO A 25 3.12 0.89 -6.48
CA PRO A 25 1.94 1.45 -5.83
C PRO A 25 2.29 2.76 -5.07
N LEU A 26 3.46 2.82 -4.42
CA LEU A 26 3.84 3.93 -3.53
C LEU A 26 4.25 5.25 -4.25
N VAL A 27 4.17 5.32 -5.59
CA VAL A 27 4.53 6.52 -6.39
C VAL A 27 5.92 7.08 -6.03
N ALA A 28 6.90 6.19 -5.91
CA ALA A 28 8.27 6.51 -5.44
C ALA A 28 8.31 7.19 -4.06
N GLY A 29 7.50 6.70 -3.11
CA GLY A 29 7.45 7.18 -1.74
C GLY A 29 6.62 8.45 -1.52
N ARG A 30 5.89 8.93 -2.54
CA ARG A 30 4.99 10.10 -2.39
C ARG A 30 3.68 9.77 -1.70
N ILE A 31 3.25 8.50 -1.75
CA ILE A 31 2.11 8.00 -1.01
C ILE A 31 2.63 7.06 0.07
N LEU A 32 2.16 7.24 1.30
CA LEU A 32 2.60 6.45 2.44
C LEU A 32 2.03 5.02 2.36
N PRO A 33 2.79 4.00 2.79
CA PRO A 33 2.35 2.61 2.76
C PRO A 33 0.96 2.33 3.38
N PRO A 34 0.56 2.90 4.54
CA PRO A 34 -0.74 2.62 5.13
C PRO A 34 -1.91 3.02 4.23
N THR A 35 -1.80 4.15 3.54
CA THR A 35 -2.83 4.65 2.62
C THR A 35 -2.88 3.80 1.36
N GLU A 36 -1.72 3.60 0.73
CA GLU A 36 -1.66 2.97 -0.59
C GLU A 36 -1.85 1.45 -0.53
N LEU A 37 -1.24 0.76 0.44
CA LEU A 37 -1.41 -0.69 0.59
C LEU A 37 -2.86 -1.04 0.89
N THR A 38 -3.54 -0.24 1.71
CA THR A 38 -4.97 -0.42 1.97
C THR A 38 -5.79 -0.25 0.69
N PHE A 39 -5.47 0.75 -0.13
CA PHE A 39 -6.16 0.99 -1.39
C PHE A 39 -5.93 -0.16 -2.39
N VAL A 40 -4.68 -0.52 -2.67
CA VAL A 40 -4.33 -1.49 -3.71
C VAL A 40 -4.87 -2.88 -3.37
N TYR A 41 -4.72 -3.36 -2.13
CA TYR A 41 -5.23 -4.67 -1.72
C TYR A 41 -6.75 -4.77 -1.68
N ARG A 42 -7.45 -3.64 -1.57
CA ARG A 42 -8.93 -3.59 -1.69
C ARG A 42 -9.43 -3.44 -3.12
N SER A 43 -8.53 -3.16 -4.07
CA SER A 43 -8.87 -2.84 -5.47
C SER A 43 -8.46 -3.95 -6.45
N ILE A 44 -7.88 -5.05 -5.98
CA ILE A 44 -7.41 -6.18 -6.78
C ILE A 44 -7.97 -7.50 -6.26
N GLU A 45 -7.87 -8.55 -7.07
CA GLU A 45 -8.33 -9.87 -6.71
C GLU A 45 -7.36 -10.58 -5.74
N PRO A 46 -7.80 -11.53 -4.91
CA PRO A 46 -6.92 -12.24 -3.97
C PRO A 46 -5.76 -13.01 -4.62
N VAL A 47 -5.89 -13.36 -5.90
CA VAL A 47 -4.86 -14.04 -6.69
C VAL A 47 -3.78 -13.08 -7.21
N ASP A 48 -4.08 -11.79 -7.24
CA ASP A 48 -3.18 -10.77 -7.74
C ASP A 48 -2.05 -10.50 -6.74
N THR A 49 -0.98 -9.90 -7.24
CA THR A 49 0.22 -9.62 -6.43
C THR A 49 0.62 -8.16 -6.54
N VAL A 50 1.16 -7.61 -5.46
CA VAL A 50 1.70 -6.26 -5.41
C VAL A 50 3.22 -6.31 -5.40
N CYS A 51 3.86 -5.59 -6.31
CA CYS A 51 5.31 -5.50 -6.45
C CYS A 51 5.79 -4.09 -6.10
N ILE A 52 6.66 -4.02 -5.09
CA ILE A 52 7.17 -2.78 -4.52
C ILE A 52 8.69 -2.82 -4.55
N GLY A 53 9.30 -1.75 -5.06
CA GLY A 53 10.75 -1.56 -4.97
C GLY A 53 11.10 -0.90 -3.65
N MET A 54 12.08 -1.47 -2.94
CA MET A 54 12.58 -0.97 -1.66
C MET A 54 14.03 -0.55 -1.77
N LEU A 55 14.44 0.42 -0.95
CA LEU A 55 15.84 0.83 -0.82
C LEU A 55 16.56 0.08 0.30
N SER A 56 15.81 -0.55 1.22
CA SER A 56 16.40 -1.35 2.30
C SER A 56 15.56 -2.59 2.68
N PRO A 57 16.19 -3.61 3.30
CA PRO A 57 15.47 -4.73 3.88
C PRO A 57 14.55 -4.35 5.05
N GLN A 58 14.80 -3.20 5.70
CA GLN A 58 13.96 -2.72 6.79
C GLN A 58 12.62 -2.23 6.26
N GLU A 59 12.62 -1.38 5.23
CA GLU A 59 11.41 -0.93 4.54
C GLU A 59 10.57 -2.13 4.08
N ALA A 60 11.23 -3.14 3.49
CA ALA A 60 10.55 -4.37 3.08
C ALA A 60 9.83 -5.07 4.25
N ARG A 61 10.46 -5.18 5.42
CA ARG A 61 9.85 -5.81 6.60
C ARG A 61 8.65 -5.01 7.12
N GLU A 62 8.76 -3.69 7.15
CA GLU A 62 7.70 -2.79 7.62
C GLU A 62 6.47 -2.88 6.70
N ASP A 63 6.68 -2.86 5.38
CA ASP A 63 5.61 -2.97 4.39
C ASP A 63 4.99 -4.37 4.34
N ILE A 64 5.79 -5.44 4.49
CA ILE A 64 5.27 -6.82 4.58
C ILE A 64 4.40 -6.99 5.83
N ALA A 65 4.84 -6.47 6.98
CA ALA A 65 4.06 -6.55 8.22
C ALA A 65 2.71 -5.83 8.07
N LEU A 66 2.72 -4.63 7.48
CA LEU A 66 1.50 -3.88 7.17
C LEU A 66 0.59 -4.62 6.19
N ALA A 67 1.13 -5.15 5.10
CA ALA A 67 0.38 -5.92 4.11
C ALA A 67 -0.33 -7.11 4.77
N ARG A 68 0.36 -7.84 5.65
CA ARG A 68 -0.25 -8.96 6.41
C ARG A 68 -1.41 -8.49 7.28
N THR A 69 -1.23 -7.41 8.05
CA THR A 69 -2.31 -6.83 8.88
C THR A 69 -3.53 -6.46 8.03
N ILE A 70 -3.33 -5.83 6.87
CA ILE A 70 -4.41 -5.43 5.96
C ILE A 70 -5.15 -6.66 5.41
N LEU A 71 -4.40 -7.66 4.92
CA LEU A 71 -4.96 -8.88 4.33
C LEU A 71 -5.66 -9.76 5.38
N GLU A 72 -5.19 -9.77 6.62
CA GLU A 72 -5.80 -10.46 7.75
C GLU A 72 -6.99 -9.67 8.35
N GLY A 73 -7.22 -8.43 7.92
CA GLY A 73 -8.29 -7.56 8.43
C GLY A 73 -8.10 -7.14 9.90
N LEU A 74 -6.86 -7.15 10.38
CA LEU A 74 -6.51 -6.82 11.76
C LEU A 74 -6.43 -5.30 11.97
N GLU A 75 -6.68 -4.87 13.20
CA GLU A 75 -6.40 -3.49 13.60
C GLU A 75 -4.91 -3.19 13.52
N ASP A 76 -4.57 -2.04 12.95
CA ASP A 76 -3.20 -1.57 12.89
C ASP A 76 -2.74 -1.07 14.27
N ARG A 77 -2.04 -1.95 14.99
CA ARG A 77 -1.49 -1.68 16.33
C ARG A 77 -0.02 -1.29 16.32
N ARG A 78 0.51 -0.82 15.18
CA ARG A 78 1.91 -0.39 15.10
C ARG A 78 2.18 0.79 16.02
N GLU A 79 3.35 0.77 16.67
CA GLU A 79 3.80 1.90 17.47
C GLU A 79 3.95 3.15 16.61
N MET A 80 3.45 4.27 17.11
CA MET A 80 3.57 5.55 16.42
C MET A 80 5.04 5.96 16.33
N GLN A 81 5.56 6.08 15.12
CA GLN A 81 6.90 6.58 14.91
C GLN A 81 7.01 8.05 15.33
N TYR A 82 7.95 8.35 16.21
CA TYR A 82 8.26 9.70 16.62
C TYR A 82 9.37 10.32 15.77
N ALA A 83 9.17 11.59 15.40
CA ALA A 83 10.16 12.41 14.71
C ALA A 83 10.11 13.82 15.30
N ARG A 84 11.18 14.62 15.12
CA ARG A 84 11.23 15.99 15.64
C ARG A 84 10.02 16.84 15.22
N SER A 85 9.50 16.64 14.01
CA SER A 85 8.30 17.31 13.51
C SER A 85 7.02 16.98 14.27
N LYS A 86 7.00 15.90 15.06
CA LYS A 86 5.87 15.44 15.87
C LYS A 86 5.99 15.87 17.33
N GLN A 87 6.98 16.70 17.68
CA GLN A 87 7.20 17.15 19.05
C GLN A 87 6.04 17.96 19.63
N ALA A 88 5.40 18.79 18.82
CA ALA A 88 4.21 19.52 19.24
C ALA A 88 3.04 18.59 19.60
N LEU A 89 2.95 17.42 18.97
CA LEU A 89 1.88 16.44 19.19
C LEU A 89 2.13 15.60 20.46
N ALA A 90 3.38 15.36 20.84
CA ALA A 90 3.73 14.64 22.06
C ALA A 90 3.71 15.50 23.34
N ALA A 91 3.71 16.83 23.21
CA ALA A 91 3.66 17.76 24.35
C ALA A 91 2.22 18.06 24.82
N SER A 92 1.21 17.43 24.21
CA SER A 92 -0.22 17.67 24.49
C SER A 92 -0.89 16.56 25.32
N GLU A 93 -0.10 15.73 26.01
CA GLU A 93 -0.56 14.73 26.99
C GLU A 93 -0.37 15.21 28.43
#